data_AF-A0A6B3DVH9-F1
#
_entry.id   AF-A0A6B3DVH9-F1
#
_cell.length_a   1.000
_cell.length_b   1.000
_cell.length_c   1.000
_cell.angle_alpha   90.00
_cell.angle_beta   90.00
_cell.angle_gamma   90.00
#
_symmetry.space_group_name_H-M   'P 1'
#
loop_
_entity.id
_entity.type
_entity.pdbx_description
1 polymer ?
#
loop_
_entity_poly.entity_id
_entity_poly.type
_entity_poly.pdbx_seq_one_letter_code
_entity_poly.pdbx_strand_id
1 'polypeptide(L)'
;MRTDLRLAWLLVRGSDRQEWWRIALTAAGALCATGLGLAAVALAALGENQYGIPLAYGLLDHPGERHGVILTLLLLQIPVLGFLGQCARIGAVHRDRRLAALRLAGAEPGRVRRIAALETGPACLLGSLLATAAALPVLLSFWSRPTALAWTGTALVALG
;
A
#
# COMPACT_ATOMS: atom_id res chain seq x y z
N MET A 1 9.22 3.87 28.46
CA MET A 1 9.48 4.51 27.15
C MET A 1 10.55 3.76 26.35
N ARG A 2 11.85 3.77 26.73
CA ARG A 2 12.89 3.00 26.02
C ARG A 2 12.77 1.47 26.19
N THR A 3 12.22 1.03 27.32
CA THR A 3 12.04 -0.38 27.68
C THR A 3 10.91 -1.04 26.88
N ASP A 4 9.82 -0.29 26.63
CA ASP A 4 8.66 -0.75 25.86
C ASP A 4 9.00 -0.92 24.37
N LEU A 5 9.80 -0.01 23.82
CA LEU A 5 10.35 -0.12 22.47
C LEU A 5 11.28 -1.33 22.32
N ARG A 6 12.10 -1.63 23.33
CA ARG A 6 12.96 -2.83 23.32
C ARG A 6 12.15 -4.12 23.41
N LEU A 7 11.07 -4.15 24.20
CA LEU A 7 10.17 -5.30 24.30
C LEU A 7 9.38 -5.52 23.01
N ALA A 8 8.85 -4.44 22.39
CA ALA A 8 8.20 -4.51 21.09
C ALA A 8 9.16 -5.01 20.00
N TRP A 9 10.41 -4.56 20.03
CA TRP A 9 11.43 -4.95 19.08
C TRP A 9 11.94 -6.39 19.28
N LEU A 10 12.00 -6.87 20.52
CA LEU A 10 12.34 -8.27 20.84
C LEU A 10 11.21 -9.25 20.47
N LEU A 11 9.94 -8.86 20.63
CA LEU A 11 8.79 -9.65 20.18
C LEU A 11 8.71 -9.77 18.66
N VAL A 12 9.12 -8.72 17.92
CA VAL A 12 9.25 -8.76 16.45
C VAL A 12 10.43 -9.62 16.01
N ARG A 13 11.53 -9.67 16.79
CA ARG A 13 12.69 -10.52 16.49
C ARG A 13 12.52 -12.00 16.84
N GLY A 14 11.64 -12.33 17.76
CA GLY A 14 11.36 -13.71 18.19
C GLY A 14 10.29 -14.42 17.37
N SER A 15 9.62 -13.74 16.44
CA SER A 15 8.56 -14.35 15.65
C SER A 15 9.12 -15.14 14.47
N ASP A 16 8.56 -16.32 14.29
CA ASP A 16 8.84 -17.33 13.29
C ASP A 16 9.19 -16.73 11.91
N ARG A 17 10.08 -17.39 11.18
CA ARG A 17 10.51 -16.97 9.82
C ARG A 17 9.30 -16.73 8.89
N GLN A 18 8.20 -17.41 9.18
CA GLN A 18 6.91 -17.33 8.49
C GLN A 18 6.12 -16.03 8.75
N GLU A 19 6.25 -15.43 9.94
CA GLU A 19 5.58 -14.15 10.26
C GLU A 19 6.29 -12.98 9.59
N TRP A 20 7.63 -13.01 9.51
CA TRP A 20 8.41 -12.03 8.75
C TRP A 20 8.08 -12.06 7.26
N TRP A 21 7.93 -13.25 6.66
CA TRP A 21 7.49 -13.36 5.27
C TRP A 21 6.10 -12.78 5.04
N ARG A 22 5.16 -13.01 5.96
CA ARG A 22 3.82 -12.40 5.85
C ARG A 22 3.91 -10.88 5.90
N ILE A 23 4.64 -10.32 6.86
CA ILE A 23 4.80 -8.86 7.00
C ILE A 23 5.44 -8.28 5.73
N ALA A 24 6.51 -8.89 5.24
CA ALA A 24 7.19 -8.46 4.01
C ALA A 24 6.27 -8.52 2.78
N LEU A 25 5.51 -9.61 2.60
CA LEU A 25 4.57 -9.74 1.48
C LEU A 25 3.41 -8.74 1.57
N THR A 26 2.90 -8.48 2.78
CA THR A 26 1.84 -7.48 2.99
C THR A 26 2.35 -6.07 2.71
N ALA A 27 3.56 -5.75 3.17
CA ALA A 27 4.22 -4.47 2.89
C ALA A 27 4.53 -4.30 1.39
N ALA A 28 4.99 -5.36 0.72
CA ALA A 28 5.23 -5.35 -0.73
C ALA A 28 3.93 -5.16 -1.52
N GLY A 29 2.85 -5.85 -1.14
CA GLY A 29 1.53 -5.68 -1.77
C GLY A 29 0.97 -4.26 -1.58
N ALA A 30 1.10 -3.69 -0.38
CA ALA A 30 0.72 -2.31 -0.10
C ALA A 30 1.58 -1.32 -0.90
N LEU A 31 2.90 -1.55 -0.98
CA LEU A 31 3.81 -0.74 -1.79
C LEU A 31 3.39 -0.75 -3.27
N CYS A 32 3.11 -1.92 -3.84
CA CYS A 32 2.62 -2.03 -5.21
C CYS A 32 1.29 -1.30 -5.39
N ALA A 33 0.34 -1.46 -4.47
CA ALA A 33 -0.97 -0.82 -4.56
C ALA A 33 -0.90 0.70 -4.51
N THR A 34 -0.16 1.24 -3.54
CA THR A 34 0.06 2.69 -3.41
C THR A 34 0.87 3.22 -4.59
N GLY A 35 1.90 2.51 -5.06
CA GLY A 35 2.70 2.92 -6.22
C GLY A 35 1.89 3.01 -7.52
N LEU A 36 1.07 1.99 -7.80
CA LEU A 36 0.18 1.98 -8.97
C LEU A 36 -0.90 3.07 -8.88
N GLY A 37 -1.46 3.31 -7.69
CA GLY A 37 -2.40 4.40 -7.45
C GLY A 37 -1.77 5.78 -7.65
N LEU A 38 -0.55 5.99 -7.14
CA LEU A 38 0.18 7.25 -7.30
C LEU A 38 0.53 7.50 -8.77
N ALA A 39 0.92 6.46 -9.51
CA ALA A 39 1.15 6.56 -10.95
C ALA A 39 -0.12 6.94 -11.72
N ALA A 40 -1.27 6.32 -11.40
CA ALA A 40 -2.55 6.65 -12.03
C ALA A 40 -2.97 8.10 -11.73
N VAL A 41 -2.83 8.55 -10.48
CA VAL A 41 -3.10 9.94 -10.09
C VAL A 41 -2.18 10.92 -10.79
N ALA A 42 -0.89 10.62 -10.87
CA ALA A 42 0.08 11.48 -11.56
C ALA A 42 -0.28 11.65 -13.04
N LEU A 43 -0.63 10.55 -13.72
CA LEU A 43 -1.08 10.56 -15.11
C LEU A 43 -2.41 11.30 -15.29
N ALA A 44 -3.36 11.15 -14.37
CA ALA A 44 -4.63 11.88 -14.42
C ALA A 44 -4.44 13.38 -14.18
N ALA A 45 -3.51 13.77 -13.30
CA ALA A 45 -3.25 15.17 -12.97
C ALA A 45 -2.52 15.95 -14.08
N LEU A 46 -1.85 15.24 -15.00
CA LEU A 46 -1.21 15.82 -16.19
C LEU A 46 -2.23 16.42 -17.20
N GLY A 47 -3.51 16.03 -17.13
CA GLY A 47 -4.58 16.59 -17.95
C GLY A 47 -4.44 16.33 -19.45
N GLU A 48 -5.20 17.09 -20.26
CA GLU A 48 -5.20 17.02 -21.74
C GLU A 48 -4.00 17.72 -22.40
N ASN A 49 -3.19 18.45 -21.62
CA ASN A 49 -2.04 19.14 -22.18
C ASN A 49 -0.97 18.14 -22.64
N GLN A 50 -0.47 18.35 -23.85
CA GLN A 50 0.70 17.65 -24.37
C GLN A 50 1.92 18.10 -23.55
N TYR A 51 2.49 17.17 -22.81
CA TYR A 51 3.74 17.34 -22.07
C TYR A 51 4.69 16.33 -22.67
N GLY A 52 5.84 16.77 -23.19
CA GLY A 52 6.88 15.87 -23.66
C GLY A 52 7.55 15.20 -22.46
N ILE A 53 7.04 14.03 -22.08
CA ILE A 53 7.63 13.27 -20.99
C ILE A 53 8.70 12.37 -21.63
N PRO A 54 9.99 12.50 -21.26
CA PRO A 54 11.07 11.67 -21.82
C PRO A 54 11.04 10.20 -21.32
N LEU A 55 9.85 9.69 -21.00
CA LEU A 55 9.58 8.34 -20.50
C LEU A 55 8.72 7.60 -21.54
N ALA A 56 8.91 6.28 -21.66
CA ALA A 56 8.10 5.41 -22.53
C ALA A 56 8.05 5.84 -24.02
N TYR A 57 9.12 6.45 -24.55
CA TYR A 57 9.23 6.85 -25.96
C TYR A 57 8.08 7.75 -26.47
N GLY A 58 7.55 8.64 -25.62
CA GLY A 58 6.46 9.56 -26.01
C GLY A 58 5.08 8.90 -26.07
N LEU A 59 4.95 7.63 -25.65
CA LEU A 59 3.66 6.94 -25.48
C LEU A 59 2.75 7.61 -24.43
N LEU A 60 3.33 8.49 -23.61
CA LEU A 60 2.61 9.29 -22.63
C LEU A 60 2.38 10.71 -23.10
N ASP A 61 2.71 11.07 -24.34
CA ASP A 61 2.48 12.43 -24.86
C ASP A 61 1.04 12.58 -25.40
N HIS A 62 0.44 11.48 -25.87
CA HIS A 62 -0.91 11.45 -26.41
C HIS A 62 -1.96 11.22 -25.30
N PRO A 63 -3.01 12.05 -25.20
CA PRO A 63 -4.02 11.91 -24.16
C PRO A 63 -4.80 10.59 -24.26
N GLY A 64 -5.02 10.05 -25.47
CA GLY A 64 -5.71 8.77 -25.65
C GLY A 64 -4.96 7.57 -25.04
N GLU A 65 -3.63 7.56 -25.16
CA GLU A 65 -2.78 6.48 -24.64
C GLU A 65 -2.71 6.53 -23.10
N ARG A 66 -2.69 7.73 -22.50
CA ARG A 66 -2.73 7.94 -21.05
C ARG A 66 -3.94 7.27 -20.39
N HIS A 67 -5.13 7.41 -20.98
CA HIS A 67 -6.35 6.79 -20.45
C HIS A 67 -6.24 5.25 -20.44
N GLY A 68 -5.66 4.66 -21.49
CA GLY A 68 -5.41 3.22 -21.55
C GLY A 68 -4.43 2.76 -20.47
N VAL A 69 -3.37 3.53 -20.21
CA VAL A 69 -2.41 3.24 -19.14
C VAL A 69 -3.08 3.35 -17.76
N ILE A 70 -3.85 4.42 -17.51
CA ILE A 70 -4.58 4.60 -16.25
C ILE A 70 -5.54 3.43 -16.01
N LEU A 71 -6.32 3.04 -17.02
CA LEU A 71 -7.20 1.86 -16.93
C LEU A 71 -6.41 0.58 -16.64
N THR A 72 -5.27 0.39 -17.29
CA THR A 72 -4.42 -0.78 -17.05
C THR A 72 -3.89 -0.81 -15.61
N LEU A 73 -3.44 0.34 -15.07
CA LEU A 73 -3.01 0.47 -13.68
C LEU A 73 -4.14 0.16 -12.70
N LEU A 74 -5.35 0.66 -12.97
CA LEU A 74 -6.56 0.35 -12.19
C LEU A 74 -6.92 -1.13 -12.24
N LEU A 75 -6.89 -1.76 -13.41
CA LEU A 75 -7.15 -3.19 -13.55
C LEU A 75 -6.08 -4.04 -12.84
N LEU A 76 -4.83 -3.58 -12.84
CA LEU A 76 -3.73 -4.23 -12.11
C LEU A 76 -3.92 -4.16 -10.58
N GLN A 77 -4.75 -3.25 -10.06
CA GLN A 77 -5.11 -3.28 -8.64
C GLN A 77 -5.91 -4.52 -8.25
N ILE A 78 -6.70 -5.08 -9.16
CA ILE A 78 -7.53 -6.27 -8.88
C ILE A 78 -6.66 -7.44 -8.41
N PRO A 79 -5.63 -7.89 -9.17
CA PRO A 79 -4.77 -8.98 -8.72
C PRO A 79 -3.91 -8.59 -7.50
N VAL A 80 -3.51 -7.32 -7.34
CA VAL A 80 -2.74 -6.86 -6.16
C VAL A 80 -3.58 -6.97 -4.88
N LEU A 81 -4.85 -6.55 -4.92
CA LEU A 81 -5.78 -6.70 -3.81
C LEU A 81 -6.09 -8.19 -3.54
N GLY A 82 -6.21 -9.00 -4.59
CA GLY A 82 -6.33 -10.45 -4.47
C GLY A 82 -5.13 -11.07 -3.73
N PHE A 83 -3.92 -10.69 -4.11
CA PHE A 83 -2.67 -11.11 -3.45
C PHE A 83 -2.61 -10.69 -1.98
N LEU A 84 -2.98 -9.45 -1.66
CA LEU A 84 -3.08 -8.97 -0.27
C LEU A 84 -4.10 -9.78 0.53
N GLY A 85 -5.24 -10.12 -0.08
CA GLY A 85 -6.25 -11.01 0.51
C GLY A 85 -5.68 -12.39 0.85
N GLN A 86 -4.85 -12.96 -0.04
CA GLN A 86 -4.17 -14.24 0.22
C GLN A 86 -3.15 -14.12 1.36
N CYS A 87 -2.37 -13.03 1.39
CA CYS A 87 -1.42 -12.76 2.48
C CYS A 87 -2.13 -12.69 3.84
N ALA A 88 -3.30 -12.03 3.89
CA ALA A 88 -4.14 -11.97 5.08
C ALA A 88 -4.68 -13.35 5.48
N ARG A 89 -5.15 -14.15 4.50
CA ARG A 89 -5.67 -15.50 4.74
C ARG A 89 -4.62 -16.46 5.30
N ILE A 90 -3.41 -16.45 4.75
CA ILE A 90 -2.28 -17.26 5.24
C ILE A 90 -1.96 -16.92 6.70
N GLY A 91 -2.07 -15.64 7.09
CA GLY A 91 -1.90 -15.19 8.47
C GLY A 91 -3.04 -15.58 9.41
N ALA A 92 -4.27 -15.62 8.90
CA ALA A 92 -5.46 -15.96 9.68
C ALA A 92 -5.41 -17.41 10.20
N VAL A 93 -4.96 -18.38 9.38
CA VAL A 93 -4.89 -19.80 9.75
C VAL A 93 -4.12 -20.05 11.06
N HIS A 94 -3.04 -19.30 11.29
CA HIS A 94 -2.22 -19.44 12.50
C HIS A 94 -2.81 -18.67 13.70
N ARG A 95 -3.56 -17.58 13.43
CA ARG A 95 -4.21 -16.74 14.46
C ARG A 95 -5.55 -17.28 14.93
N ASP A 96 -6.23 -18.10 14.13
CA ASP A 96 -7.57 -18.60 14.45
C ASP A 96 -7.62 -19.39 15.77
N ARG A 97 -6.56 -20.13 16.10
CA ARG A 97 -6.46 -20.83 17.40
C ARG A 97 -6.38 -19.86 18.58
N ARG A 98 -5.62 -18.76 18.44
CA ARG A 98 -5.54 -17.69 19.47
C ARG A 98 -6.85 -16.92 19.60
N LEU A 99 -7.52 -16.64 18.48
CA LEU A 99 -8.79 -15.92 18.46
C LEU A 99 -9.95 -16.78 18.97
N ALA A 100 -9.92 -18.09 18.75
CA ALA A 100 -10.88 -19.02 19.33
C ALA A 100 -10.79 -19.05 20.86
N ALA A 101 -9.57 -19.05 21.42
CA ALA A 101 -9.38 -18.97 22.88
C ALA A 101 -9.94 -17.66 23.47
N LEU A 102 -9.75 -16.53 22.78
CA LEU A 102 -10.34 -15.25 23.19
C LEU A 102 -11.88 -15.25 23.11
N ARG A 103 -12.45 -15.87 22.07
CA ARG A 103 -13.91 -16.02 21.94
C ARG A 103 -14.50 -16.89 23.05
N LEU A 104 -13.81 -17.96 23.45
CA LEU A 104 -14.20 -18.82 24.58
C LEU A 104 -14.11 -18.08 25.92
N ALA A 105 -13.24 -17.07 26.02
CA ALA A 105 -13.16 -16.15 27.17
C ALA A 105 -14.20 -15.00 27.11
N GLY A 106 -15.12 -15.02 26.14
CA GLY A 106 -16.20 -14.02 26.00
C GLY A 106 -15.82 -12.77 25.19
N ALA A 107 -14.71 -12.77 24.44
CA ALA A 107 -14.32 -11.61 23.65
C ALA A 107 -15.29 -11.32 22.49
N GLU A 108 -15.72 -10.07 22.38
CA GLU A 108 -16.62 -9.58 21.34
C GLU A 108 -15.99 -9.66 19.93
N PRO A 109 -16.74 -10.05 18.88
CA PRO A 109 -16.24 -10.13 17.49
C PRO A 109 -15.61 -8.83 16.97
N GLY A 110 -16.11 -7.66 17.41
CA GLY A 110 -15.57 -6.35 17.02
C GLY A 110 -14.14 -6.11 17.53
N ARG A 111 -13.83 -6.54 18.75
CA ARG A 111 -12.47 -6.48 19.33
C ARG A 111 -11.48 -7.32 18.53
N VAL A 112 -11.89 -8.52 18.11
CA VAL A 112 -11.07 -9.43 17.29
C VAL A 112 -10.72 -8.81 15.94
N ARG A 113 -11.68 -8.21 15.25
CA ARG A 113 -11.44 -7.52 13.96
C ARG A 113 -10.47 -6.34 14.12
N ARG A 114 -10.58 -5.58 15.21
CA ARG A 114 -9.69 -4.44 15.49
C ARG A 114 -8.26 -4.88 15.77
N ILE A 115 -8.07 -5.99 16.49
CA ILE A 115 -6.74 -6.57 16.72
C ILE A 115 -6.11 -7.02 15.40
N ALA A 116 -6.86 -7.74 14.57
CA ALA A 116 -6.37 -8.17 13.26
C ALA A 116 -5.95 -6.98 12.37
N ALA A 117 -6.74 -5.90 12.36
CA ALA A 117 -6.41 -4.68 11.63
C ALA A 117 -5.15 -3.98 12.18
N LEU A 118 -4.95 -3.99 13.50
CA LEU A 118 -3.75 -3.42 14.12
C LEU A 118 -2.48 -4.23 13.86
N GLU A 119 -2.59 -5.50 13.51
CA GLU A 119 -1.45 -6.34 13.16
C GLU A 119 -1.01 -6.17 11.69
N THR A 120 -1.97 -5.96 10.79
CA THR A 120 -1.68 -5.73 9.35
C THR A 120 -1.44 -4.27 9.03
N GLY A 121 -2.06 -3.36 9.79
CA GLY A 121 -1.93 -1.92 9.63
C GLY A 121 -0.49 -1.42 9.53
N PRO A 122 0.44 -1.79 10.43
CA PRO A 122 1.83 -1.35 10.37
C PRO A 122 2.56 -1.79 9.10
N ALA A 123 2.28 -3.00 8.60
CA ALA A 123 2.87 -3.49 7.36
C ALA A 123 2.36 -2.71 6.14
N CYS A 124 1.05 -2.45 6.10
CA CYS A 124 0.44 -1.62 5.05
C CYS A 124 0.96 -0.18 5.10
N LEU A 125 1.05 0.40 6.30
CA LEU A 125 1.59 1.75 6.51
C LEU A 125 3.03 1.85 6.02
N LEU A 126 3.89 0.86 6.34
CA LEU A 126 5.25 0.81 5.84
C LEU A 126 5.30 0.74 4.30
N GLY A 127 4.48 -0.11 3.68
CA GLY A 127 4.39 -0.21 2.22
C GLY A 127 3.97 1.11 1.56
N SER A 128 2.92 1.75 2.08
CA SER A 128 2.42 3.04 1.58
C SER A 128 3.45 4.16 1.76
N LEU A 129 4.10 4.24 2.92
CA LEU A 129 5.17 5.21 3.19
C LEU A 129 6.35 5.05 2.22
N LEU A 130 6.79 3.81 1.99
CA LEU A 130 7.90 3.53 1.06
C LEU A 130 7.53 3.91 -0.37
N ALA A 131 6.33 3.55 -0.83
CA ALA A 131 5.84 3.92 -2.15
C ALA A 131 5.77 5.44 -2.33
N THR A 132 5.18 6.14 -1.35
CA THR A 132 5.01 7.60 -1.39
C THR A 132 6.36 8.32 -1.34
N ALA A 133 7.27 7.88 -0.48
CA ALA A 133 8.62 8.44 -0.37
C ALA A 133 9.45 8.25 -1.65
N ALA A 134 9.26 7.14 -2.37
CA ALA A 134 9.92 6.91 -3.65
C ALA A 134 9.24 7.68 -4.81
N ALA A 135 7.92 7.79 -4.80
CA ALA A 135 7.16 8.43 -5.88
C ALA A 135 7.27 9.96 -5.88
N LEU A 136 7.29 10.61 -4.71
CA LEU A 136 7.42 12.07 -4.58
C LEU A 136 8.66 12.67 -5.28
N PRO A 137 9.89 12.19 -5.06
CA PRO A 137 11.07 12.76 -5.72
C PRO A 137 11.04 12.52 -7.23
N VAL A 138 10.53 11.38 -7.69
CA VAL A 138 10.32 11.10 -9.12
C VAL A 138 9.34 12.11 -9.70
N LEU A 139 8.18 12.32 -9.07
CA LEU A 139 7.18 13.29 -9.51
C LEU A 139 7.75 14.71 -9.58
N LEU A 140 8.47 15.15 -8.55
CA LEU A 140 9.08 16.48 -8.48
C LEU A 140 10.23 16.68 -9.46
N SER A 141 10.92 15.60 -9.87
CA SER A 141 11.97 15.67 -10.88
C SER A 141 11.44 15.96 -12.29
N PHE A 142 10.21 15.53 -12.59
CA PHE A 142 9.57 15.75 -13.89
C PHE A 142 8.66 16.98 -13.91
N TRP A 143 8.17 17.44 -12.76
CA TRP A 143 7.14 18.48 -12.67
C TRP A 143 7.56 19.65 -11.77
N SER A 144 7.81 20.82 -12.39
CA SER A 144 8.24 22.03 -11.67
C SER A 144 7.09 22.79 -10.98
N ARG A 145 5.83 22.53 -11.33
CA ARG A 145 4.63 23.16 -10.72
C ARG A 145 3.45 22.18 -10.60
N PRO A 146 3.39 21.37 -9.54
CA PRO A 146 2.27 20.46 -9.32
C PRO A 146 0.94 21.19 -9.07
N THR A 147 -0.10 20.82 -9.82
CA THR A 147 -1.49 21.26 -9.64
C THR A 147 -2.04 20.81 -8.28
N ALA A 148 -2.94 21.59 -7.68
CA ALA A 148 -3.59 21.25 -6.41
C ALA A 148 -4.28 19.87 -6.43
N LEU A 149 -4.82 19.47 -7.58
CA LEU A 149 -5.45 18.15 -7.80
C LEU A 149 -4.45 16.99 -7.67
N ALA A 150 -3.19 17.18 -8.07
CA ALA A 150 -2.14 16.17 -7.92
C ALA A 150 -1.83 15.93 -6.44
N TRP A 151 -1.76 17.00 -5.64
CA TRP A 151 -1.55 16.90 -4.20
C TRP A 151 -2.74 16.23 -3.49
N THR A 152 -3.98 16.57 -3.87
CA THR A 152 -5.15 15.93 -3.27
C THR A 152 -5.25 14.45 -3.62
N GLY A 153 -4.94 14.08 -4.87
CA GLY A 153 -4.96 12.68 -5.30
C GLY A 153 -3.85 11.85 -4.65
N THR A 154 -2.64 12.40 -4.53
CA THR A 154 -1.52 11.72 -3.86
C THR A 154 -1.78 11.54 -2.37
N ALA A 155 -2.35 12.56 -1.70
CA ALA A 155 -2.78 12.44 -0.31
C ALA A 155 -3.87 11.36 -0.14
N LEU A 156 -4.86 11.31 -1.03
CA LEU A 156 -5.91 10.28 -1.01
C LEU A 156 -5.34 8.87 -1.17
N VAL A 157 -4.41 8.66 -2.10
CA VAL A 157 -3.77 7.35 -2.32
C VAL A 157 -2.83 6.96 -1.17
N ALA A 158 -2.17 7.93 -0.54
CA ALA A 158 -1.31 7.66 0.60
C ALA A 158 -2.10 7.30 1.87
N LEU A 159 -3.31 7.86 2.02
CA LEU A 159 -4.18 7.69 3.19
C LEU A 159 -5.21 6.55 3.07
N GLY A 160 -5.54 6.12 1.85
CA GLY A 160 -6.48 5.03 1.58
C GLY A 160 -5.86 3.65 1.81
#